data_AF-A0A9P7P7V5-F1
#
_entry.id   AF-A0A9P7P7V5-F1
#
_cell.length_a   1.000
_cell.length_b   1.000
_cell.length_c   1.000
_cell.angle_alpha   90.00
_cell.angle_beta   90.00
_cell.angle_gamma   90.00
#
_symmetry.space_group_name_H-M   'P 1'
#
loop_
_entity.id
_entity.type
_entity.pdbx_description
1 polymer ?
#
loop_
_entity_poly.entity_id
_entity_poly.type
_entity_poly.pdbx_seq_one_letter_code
_entity_poly.pdbx_strand_id
1 'polypeptide(L)'
;MAYNESSLPNLASAMQLRTRKAQEFAKVESSLQEAQSTNVPQGKPDITSWLNKLNIFRLFARPVSDNEIVWLLDNTAFKCPCAGIWQAEFVAAVFKRKDKPKVIDMVSSVLRAVGLTDDAPERRKIEERVLPFLWDICPGKIVTAVQQSSKLNLGPSSANGLSSKLVAVPNSQTGSLVGASTKLGGGIGSITEMQTFYAGKDGWGVISDIDDTIKVTMTSDPVGILRETFVNTPSPIVGMPELYAEIKSFLPQDTTWFYLSASPYNLYPFLKQFRKQYYPPGTLILRDSSWKTIAGLLTALTVGTQEYKVDRMKKICGWFPMRKMIAIGDSTQSDPEAYGEIYRSSPNWIRLILIRKATNIAEIGIDEKNKAERFEAAFKGVPRHAWHVFEDPAECVDIVKRTIREGQ
;
A
#
# COMPACT_ATOMS: atom_id res chain seq x y z
N MET A 1 -29.00 15.12 -0.06
CA MET A 1 -27.60 15.22 0.38
C MET A 1 -26.96 16.30 -0.46
N ALA A 2 -26.62 17.43 0.14
CA ALA A 2 -25.99 18.53 -0.57
C ALA A 2 -24.57 18.11 -0.98
N TYR A 3 -24.29 18.14 -2.29
CA TYR A 3 -22.92 18.13 -2.79
C TYR A 3 -22.25 19.40 -2.28
N ASN A 4 -21.18 19.23 -1.51
CA ASN A 4 -20.38 20.35 -1.01
C ASN A 4 -19.53 20.88 -2.17
N GLU A 5 -19.97 21.98 -2.77
CA GLU A 5 -19.37 22.69 -3.93
C GLU A 5 -18.10 23.50 -3.57
N SER A 6 -17.26 23.03 -2.63
CA SER A 6 -16.17 23.84 -2.05
C SER A 6 -14.76 23.24 -2.15
N SER A 7 -14.43 22.54 -3.23
CA SER A 7 -13.02 22.38 -3.60
C SER A 7 -12.90 22.17 -5.11
N LEU A 8 -12.27 23.12 -5.80
CA LEU A 8 -11.66 22.81 -7.09
C LEU A 8 -10.70 21.63 -6.86
N PRO A 9 -10.76 20.56 -7.68
CA PRO A 9 -9.82 19.46 -7.51
C PRO A 9 -8.40 20.00 -7.57
N ASN A 10 -7.57 19.62 -6.61
CA ASN A 10 -6.14 19.91 -6.67
C ASN A 10 -5.55 19.34 -7.98
N LEU A 11 -4.41 19.88 -8.42
CA LEU A 11 -3.80 19.54 -9.72
C LEU A 11 -3.70 18.02 -9.95
N ALA A 12 -3.26 17.29 -8.92
CA ALA A 12 -3.16 15.83 -8.93
C ALA A 12 -4.50 15.13 -9.20
N SER A 13 -5.57 15.50 -8.47
CA SER A 13 -6.91 14.95 -8.66
C SER A 13 -7.46 15.24 -10.06
N ALA A 14 -7.23 16.45 -10.57
CA ALA A 14 -7.64 16.82 -11.93
C ALA A 14 -6.92 15.96 -12.99
N MET A 15 -5.60 15.74 -12.83
CA MET A 15 -4.82 14.86 -13.71
C MET A 15 -5.28 13.39 -13.66
N GLN A 16 -5.60 12.88 -12.47
CA GLN A 16 -6.16 11.53 -12.30
C GLN A 16 -7.48 11.37 -13.05
N LEU A 17 -8.40 12.33 -12.89
CA LEU A 17 -9.70 12.32 -13.59
C LEU A 17 -9.52 12.37 -15.12
N ARG A 18 -8.60 13.20 -15.62
CA ARG A 18 -8.29 13.25 -17.06
C ARG A 18 -7.72 11.92 -17.57
N THR A 19 -6.75 11.34 -16.87
CA THR A 19 -6.17 10.03 -17.22
C THR A 19 -7.26 8.96 -17.26
N ARG A 20 -8.10 8.89 -16.22
CA ARG A 20 -9.19 7.91 -16.13
C ARG A 20 -10.19 8.05 -17.28
N LYS A 21 -10.52 9.28 -17.67
CA LYS A 21 -11.39 9.57 -18.82
C LYS A 21 -10.74 9.17 -20.14
N ALA A 22 -9.48 9.53 -20.35
CA ALA A 22 -8.74 9.23 -21.58
C ALA A 22 -8.49 7.74 -21.80
N GLN A 23 -8.45 6.95 -20.73
CA GLN A 23 -8.19 5.51 -20.75
C GLN A 23 -9.45 4.65 -20.53
N GLU A 24 -10.63 5.26 -20.64
CA GLU A 24 -11.92 4.57 -20.54
C GLU A 24 -12.07 3.69 -19.27
N PHE A 25 -11.50 4.11 -18.13
CA PHE A 25 -11.56 3.33 -16.87
C PHE A 25 -12.99 2.89 -16.52
N ALA A 26 -13.97 3.79 -16.71
CA ALA A 26 -15.38 3.50 -16.43
C ALA A 26 -15.93 2.32 -17.24
N LYS A 27 -15.49 2.13 -18.49
CA LYS A 27 -15.91 1.03 -19.35
C LYS A 27 -15.34 -0.30 -18.86
N VAL A 28 -14.06 -0.33 -18.52
CA VAL A 28 -13.41 -1.53 -17.96
C VAL A 28 -14.04 -1.86 -16.61
N GLU A 29 -14.24 -0.87 -15.73
CA GLU A 29 -14.90 -1.04 -14.44
C GLU A 29 -16.33 -1.59 -14.57
N SER A 30 -17.14 -1.11 -15.52
CA SER A 30 -18.49 -1.66 -15.80
C SER A 30 -18.43 -3.13 -16.20
N SER A 31 -17.53 -3.48 -17.11
CA SER A 31 -17.38 -4.87 -17.57
C SER A 31 -17.01 -5.84 -16.44
N LEU A 32 -16.28 -5.37 -15.43
CA LEU A 32 -15.91 -6.14 -14.24
C LEU A 32 -17.03 -6.20 -13.18
N GLN A 33 -18.00 -5.28 -13.21
CA GLN A 33 -19.14 -5.22 -12.29
C GLN A 33 -20.34 -6.01 -12.80
N GLU A 34 -20.60 -6.04 -14.11
CA GLU A 34 -21.67 -6.84 -14.72
C GLU A 34 -21.50 -8.34 -14.43
N ALA A 35 -20.27 -8.81 -14.25
CA ALA A 35 -19.97 -10.17 -13.81
C ALA A 35 -20.24 -10.44 -12.31
N GLN A 36 -20.48 -9.40 -11.52
CA GLN A 36 -20.83 -9.51 -10.10
C GLN A 36 -22.34 -9.46 -9.87
N SER A 37 -23.14 -9.08 -10.87
CA SER A 37 -24.61 -9.03 -10.78
C SER A 37 -25.24 -10.42 -10.93
N THR A 38 -24.89 -11.32 -10.02
CA THR A 38 -25.80 -12.33 -9.50
C THR A 38 -25.93 -12.10 -7.98
N ASN A 39 -26.94 -11.29 -7.64
CA ASN A 39 -27.41 -10.96 -6.28
C ASN A 39 -26.35 -10.48 -5.27
N VAL A 40 -26.00 -9.20 -5.37
CA VAL A 40 -25.54 -8.39 -4.23
C VAL A 40 -26.54 -7.25 -4.06
N PRO A 41 -27.23 -7.09 -2.92
CA PRO A 41 -27.99 -5.89 -2.66
C PRO A 41 -27.02 -4.70 -2.71
N GLN A 42 -27.29 -3.73 -3.58
CA GLN A 42 -26.66 -2.43 -3.50
C GLN A 42 -26.88 -1.89 -2.08
N GLY A 43 -25.81 -1.80 -1.31
CA GLY A 43 -25.86 -1.35 0.08
C GLY A 43 -26.46 0.06 0.14
N LYS A 44 -27.55 0.18 0.91
CA LYS A 44 -28.14 1.47 1.32
C LYS A 44 -27.09 2.41 1.90
N PRO A 45 -27.31 3.74 1.87
CA PRO A 45 -26.34 4.72 2.34
C PRO A 45 -25.91 4.46 3.79
N ASP A 46 -24.59 4.38 3.96
CA ASP A 46 -23.76 4.62 5.14
C ASP A 46 -24.33 4.47 6.56
N ILE A 47 -25.03 3.37 6.85
CA ILE A 47 -25.31 2.94 8.23
C ILE A 47 -24.04 2.31 8.85
N THR A 48 -23.12 1.81 8.03
CA THR A 48 -21.88 1.13 8.45
C THR A 48 -20.81 2.08 8.99
N SER A 49 -20.63 3.29 8.43
CA SER A 49 -19.78 4.33 9.06
C SER A 49 -20.35 4.75 10.42
N TRP A 50 -21.68 4.83 10.54
CA TRP A 50 -22.36 5.10 11.81
C TRP A 50 -22.16 3.97 12.84
N LEU A 51 -22.26 2.68 12.43
CA LEU A 51 -21.99 1.53 13.30
C LEU A 51 -20.50 1.41 13.70
N ASN A 52 -19.58 1.76 12.79
CA ASN A 52 -18.15 1.90 13.11
C ASN A 52 -17.92 3.02 14.15
N LYS A 53 -18.60 4.17 14.02
CA LYS A 53 -18.55 5.27 15.00
C LYS A 53 -19.12 4.89 16.36
N LEU A 54 -20.16 4.04 16.39
CA LEU A 54 -20.81 3.57 17.63
C LEU A 54 -20.11 2.38 18.32
N ASN A 55 -19.01 1.86 17.76
CA ASN A 55 -18.21 0.79 18.39
C ASN A 55 -18.99 -0.53 18.67
N ILE A 56 -20.14 -0.74 18.04
CA ILE A 56 -21.07 -1.85 18.33
C ILE A 56 -20.44 -3.22 18.08
N PHE A 57 -19.47 -3.32 17.15
CA PHE A 57 -18.74 -4.56 16.89
C PHE A 57 -17.91 -5.06 18.08
N ARG A 58 -17.55 -4.20 19.05
CA ARG A 58 -16.87 -4.63 20.29
C ARG A 58 -17.78 -5.48 21.18
N LEU A 59 -19.09 -5.22 21.17
CA LEU A 59 -20.07 -5.93 21.99
C LEU A 59 -20.27 -7.37 21.55
N PHE A 60 -19.95 -7.70 20.29
CA PHE A 60 -20.12 -9.04 19.71
C PHE A 60 -18.81 -9.63 19.20
N ALA A 61 -17.68 -9.15 19.72
CA ALA A 61 -16.37 -9.60 19.28
C ALA A 61 -16.15 -11.08 19.64
N ARG A 62 -15.69 -11.88 18.67
CA ARG A 62 -15.44 -13.32 18.84
C ARG A 62 -14.02 -13.68 18.43
N PRO A 63 -13.38 -14.67 19.07
CA PRO A 63 -12.13 -15.22 18.58
C PRO A 63 -12.25 -15.74 17.14
N VAL A 64 -11.13 -15.72 16.43
CA VAL A 64 -10.99 -16.41 15.15
C VAL A 64 -11.07 -17.93 15.34
N SER A 65 -11.67 -18.63 14.39
CA SER A 65 -11.71 -20.11 14.34
C SER A 65 -10.72 -20.67 13.31
N ASP A 66 -10.42 -21.97 13.39
CA ASP A 66 -9.37 -22.60 12.56
C ASP A 66 -9.67 -22.62 11.06
N ASN A 67 -10.94 -22.60 10.68
CA ASN A 67 -11.39 -22.56 9.28
C ASN A 67 -11.36 -21.16 8.66
N GLU A 68 -11.13 -20.12 9.46
CA GLU A 68 -11.01 -18.75 8.97
C GLU A 68 -9.59 -18.49 8.47
N ILE A 69 -9.47 -17.58 7.51
CA ILE A 69 -8.20 -17.17 6.95
C ILE A 69 -7.73 -15.94 7.71
N VAL A 70 -6.53 -15.98 8.26
CA VAL A 70 -5.90 -14.83 8.93
C VAL A 70 -4.66 -14.41 8.18
N TRP A 71 -4.55 -13.12 7.92
CA TRP A 71 -3.31 -12.50 7.48
C TRP A 71 -2.77 -11.59 8.57
N LEU A 72 -1.54 -11.87 9.00
CA LEU A 72 -0.74 -10.99 9.84
C LEU A 72 0.24 -10.20 8.97
N LEU A 73 0.20 -8.87 9.10
CA LEU A 73 1.05 -7.99 8.33
C LEU A 73 2.34 -7.66 9.09
N ASP A 74 3.48 -7.69 8.37
CA ASP A 74 4.77 -7.23 8.90
C ASP A 74 4.67 -5.76 9.30
N ASN A 75 5.38 -5.38 10.36
CA ASN A 75 5.30 -4.03 10.90
C ASN A 75 6.62 -3.54 11.49
N THR A 76 6.62 -2.29 11.93
CA THR A 76 7.76 -1.64 12.59
C THR A 76 7.36 -1.17 13.98
N ALA A 77 8.09 -1.63 14.99
CA ALA A 77 7.97 -1.14 16.35
C ALA A 77 8.77 0.16 16.54
N PHE A 78 8.22 1.05 17.36
CA PHE A 78 8.81 2.32 17.75
C PHE A 78 8.54 2.57 19.23
N LYS A 79 9.32 3.43 19.88
CA LYS A 79 9.06 3.83 21.26
C LYS A 79 8.03 4.96 21.29
N CYS A 80 6.99 4.87 22.14
CA CYS A 80 6.10 6.03 22.34
C CYS A 80 6.96 7.23 22.78
N PRO A 81 6.86 8.39 22.11
CA PRO A 81 7.52 9.61 22.56
C PRO A 81 7.17 9.98 24.01
N CYS A 82 5.95 9.63 24.42
CA CYS A 82 5.36 9.93 25.72
C CYS A 82 5.84 9.06 26.89
N ALA A 83 6.08 7.77 26.61
CA ALA A 83 6.19 6.73 27.64
C ALA A 83 7.46 5.88 27.51
N GLY A 84 8.20 5.97 26.40
CA GLY A 84 9.38 5.16 26.14
C GLY A 84 9.12 3.66 25.93
N ILE A 85 7.87 3.22 26.02
CA ILE A 85 7.44 1.83 25.82
C ILE A 85 7.44 1.52 24.33
N TRP A 86 7.95 0.35 23.95
CA TRP A 86 7.86 -0.15 22.59
C TRP A 86 6.41 -0.46 22.23
N GLN A 87 6.00 0.01 21.07
CA GLN A 87 4.71 -0.29 20.48
C GLN A 87 4.86 -0.47 18.98
N ALA A 88 4.01 -1.28 18.38
CA ALA A 88 3.90 -1.40 16.94
C ALA A 88 2.42 -1.31 16.55
N GLU A 89 2.17 -0.78 15.35
CA GLU A 89 0.87 -0.98 14.76
C GLU A 89 0.80 -2.38 14.16
N PHE A 90 -0.11 -3.19 14.70
CA PHE A 90 -0.44 -4.48 14.13
C PHE A 90 -1.65 -4.35 13.23
N VAL A 91 -1.48 -4.86 12.01
CA VAL A 91 -2.57 -5.00 11.05
C VAL A 91 -2.85 -6.49 10.86
N ALA A 92 -4.11 -6.88 11.08
CA ALA A 92 -4.57 -8.25 10.82
C ALA A 92 -5.84 -8.23 9.98
N ALA A 93 -5.92 -9.09 8.98
CA ALA A 93 -7.12 -9.27 8.16
C ALA A 93 -7.71 -10.67 8.41
N VAL A 94 -9.04 -10.75 8.52
CA VAL A 94 -9.75 -12.01 8.73
C VAL A 94 -10.80 -12.21 7.66
N PHE A 95 -10.76 -13.40 7.03
CA PHE A 95 -11.64 -13.76 5.94
C PHE A 95 -12.23 -15.16 6.08
N LYS A 96 -13.23 -15.45 5.26
CA LYS A 96 -13.73 -16.78 4.93
C LYS A 96 -13.68 -17.00 3.43
N ARG A 97 -13.40 -18.24 3.02
CA ARG A 97 -13.49 -18.61 1.61
C ARG A 97 -14.92 -18.41 1.10
N LYS A 98 -15.03 -18.03 -0.16
CA LYS A 98 -16.29 -17.82 -0.88
C LYS A 98 -16.58 -19.00 -1.81
N ASP A 99 -17.83 -19.09 -2.27
CA ASP A 99 -18.31 -20.12 -3.18
C ASP A 99 -17.57 -20.14 -4.53
N LYS A 100 -17.26 -21.34 -5.02
CA LYS A 100 -16.54 -21.57 -6.29
C LYS A 100 -17.16 -20.88 -7.53
N PRO A 101 -18.49 -20.84 -7.73
CA PRO A 101 -19.07 -20.23 -8.95
C PRO A 101 -18.67 -18.76 -9.14
N LYS A 102 -18.64 -17.96 -8.07
CA LYS A 102 -18.26 -16.55 -8.14
C LYS A 102 -16.79 -16.33 -8.49
N VAL A 103 -15.93 -17.32 -8.19
CA VAL A 103 -14.52 -17.29 -8.60
C VAL A 103 -14.41 -17.45 -10.11
N ILE A 104 -15.18 -18.39 -10.69
CA ILE A 104 -15.19 -18.63 -12.13
C ILE A 104 -15.64 -17.38 -12.90
N ASP A 105 -16.74 -16.76 -12.48
CA ASP A 105 -17.27 -15.55 -13.13
C ASP A 105 -16.24 -14.41 -13.12
N MET A 106 -15.56 -14.21 -11.99
CA MET A 106 -14.54 -13.17 -11.86
C MET A 106 -13.31 -13.46 -12.72
N VAL A 107 -12.84 -14.71 -12.74
CA VAL A 107 -11.70 -15.12 -13.57
C VAL A 107 -12.00 -14.89 -15.05
N SER A 108 -13.17 -15.31 -15.53
CA SER A 108 -13.59 -15.10 -16.92
C SER A 108 -13.74 -13.61 -17.26
N SER A 109 -14.09 -12.77 -16.28
CA SER A 109 -14.17 -11.32 -16.47
C SER A 109 -12.81 -10.67 -16.59
N VAL A 110 -11.84 -11.08 -15.75
CA VAL A 110 -10.46 -10.62 -15.87
C VAL A 110 -9.88 -11.05 -17.21
N LEU A 111 -10.05 -12.33 -17.59
CA LEU A 111 -9.59 -12.86 -18.88
C LEU A 111 -10.12 -12.02 -20.05
N ARG A 112 -11.43 -11.76 -20.08
CA ARG A 112 -12.05 -10.90 -21.10
C ARG A 112 -11.49 -9.48 -21.11
N ALA A 113 -11.36 -8.86 -19.93
CA ALA A 113 -10.85 -7.50 -19.81
C ALA A 113 -9.40 -7.36 -20.30
N VAL A 114 -8.58 -8.42 -20.14
CA VAL A 114 -7.19 -8.44 -20.62
C VAL A 114 -7.03 -9.02 -22.02
N GLY A 115 -8.13 -9.43 -22.67
CA GLY A 115 -8.12 -9.98 -24.03
C GLY A 115 -7.60 -11.41 -24.15
N LEU A 116 -7.75 -12.23 -23.11
CA LEU A 116 -7.40 -13.65 -23.09
C LEU A 116 -8.65 -14.53 -23.22
N THR A 117 -8.47 -15.73 -23.77
CA THR A 117 -9.51 -16.76 -23.89
C THR A 117 -9.64 -17.58 -22.60
N ASP A 118 -10.76 -18.30 -22.45
CA ASP A 118 -11.02 -19.09 -21.23
C ASP A 118 -10.05 -20.27 -21.03
N ASP A 119 -9.41 -20.76 -22.09
CA ASP A 119 -8.41 -21.83 -22.10
C ASP A 119 -6.96 -21.33 -21.97
N ALA A 120 -6.77 -20.04 -21.74
CA ALA A 120 -5.45 -19.44 -21.60
C ALA A 120 -4.62 -20.11 -20.47
N PRO A 121 -3.32 -20.39 -20.69
CA PRO A 121 -2.48 -21.05 -19.69
C PRO A 121 -2.34 -20.24 -18.38
N GLU A 122 -2.58 -18.93 -18.43
CA GLU A 122 -2.55 -18.02 -17.28
C GLU A 122 -3.78 -18.14 -16.38
N ARG A 123 -4.84 -18.84 -16.79
CA ARG A 123 -6.11 -18.93 -16.05
C ARG A 123 -5.90 -19.30 -14.58
N ARG A 124 -5.09 -20.33 -14.31
CA ARG A 124 -4.83 -20.78 -12.94
C ARG A 124 -4.16 -19.70 -12.08
N LYS A 125 -3.21 -18.96 -12.66
CA LYS A 125 -2.53 -17.87 -11.98
C LYS A 125 -3.49 -16.72 -11.67
N ILE A 126 -4.36 -16.39 -12.64
CA ILE A 126 -5.41 -15.38 -12.46
C ILE A 126 -6.35 -15.81 -11.33
N GLU A 127 -6.80 -17.06 -11.32
CA GLU A 127 -7.64 -17.61 -10.24
C GLU A 127 -6.98 -17.43 -8.87
N GLU A 128 -5.73 -17.90 -8.72
CA GLU A 128 -4.98 -17.79 -7.47
C GLU A 128 -4.84 -16.34 -6.96
N ARG A 129 -4.62 -15.38 -7.87
CA ARG A 129 -4.43 -13.96 -7.53
C ARG A 129 -5.72 -13.17 -7.31
N VAL A 130 -6.82 -13.59 -7.94
CA VAL A 130 -8.15 -12.98 -7.76
C VAL A 130 -8.78 -13.42 -6.44
N LEU A 131 -8.51 -14.64 -5.98
CA LEU A 131 -9.13 -15.23 -4.79
C LEU A 131 -9.20 -14.31 -3.57
N PRO A 132 -8.14 -13.60 -3.16
CA PRO A 132 -8.21 -12.73 -1.99
C PRO A 132 -9.17 -11.55 -2.11
N PHE A 133 -9.47 -11.09 -3.32
CA PHE A 133 -10.47 -10.03 -3.56
C PHE A 133 -11.90 -10.54 -3.41
N LEU A 134 -12.09 -11.86 -3.49
CA LEU A 134 -13.39 -12.50 -3.44
C LEU A 134 -13.73 -13.00 -2.05
N TRP A 135 -12.77 -13.21 -1.15
CA TRP A 135 -13.07 -13.77 0.17
C TRP A 135 -14.02 -12.90 1.00
N ASP A 136 -14.87 -13.56 1.78
CA ASP A 136 -15.83 -12.89 2.65
C ASP A 136 -15.13 -12.33 3.88
N ILE A 137 -15.14 -11.01 3.96
CA ILE A 137 -14.65 -10.24 5.10
C ILE A 137 -15.38 -10.66 6.39
N CYS A 138 -14.63 -10.86 7.48
CA CYS A 138 -15.17 -11.20 8.80
C CYS A 138 -14.99 -10.07 9.83
N PRO A 139 -16.00 -9.20 10.04
CA PRO A 139 -15.99 -8.19 11.11
C PRO A 139 -16.08 -8.80 12.51
N GLY A 140 -15.65 -8.03 13.52
CA GLY A 140 -15.79 -8.40 14.93
C GLY A 140 -14.89 -9.56 15.38
N LYS A 141 -13.81 -9.85 14.64
CA LYS A 141 -12.91 -10.97 14.94
C LYS A 141 -11.70 -10.57 15.75
N ILE A 142 -11.38 -11.36 16.77
CA ILE A 142 -10.22 -11.17 17.63
C ILE A 142 -9.14 -12.16 17.22
N VAL A 143 -8.03 -11.62 16.70
CA VAL A 143 -6.79 -12.38 16.46
C VAL A 143 -5.87 -12.18 17.67
N THR A 144 -5.35 -13.29 18.20
CA THR A 144 -4.32 -13.26 19.24
C THR A 144 -3.02 -13.77 18.66
N ALA A 145 -2.01 -12.91 18.59
CA ALA A 145 -0.65 -13.30 18.21
C ALA A 145 0.22 -13.50 19.45
N VAL A 146 1.30 -14.25 19.30
CA VAL A 146 2.34 -14.45 20.32
C VAL A 146 3.66 -13.92 19.80
N GLN A 147 4.33 -13.08 20.60
CA GLN A 147 5.68 -12.55 20.32
C GLN A 147 6.49 -12.63 21.61
N GLN A 148 7.64 -13.31 21.61
CA GLN A 148 8.51 -13.46 22.81
C GLN A 148 7.72 -13.82 24.09
N SER A 149 6.86 -14.84 24.01
CA SER A 149 5.94 -15.29 25.08
C SER A 149 4.82 -14.33 25.48
N SER A 150 4.79 -13.10 24.95
CA SER A 150 3.72 -12.14 25.19
C SER A 150 2.56 -12.35 24.23
N LYS A 151 1.33 -12.32 24.76
CA LYS A 151 0.10 -12.40 23.97
C LYS A 151 -0.34 -11.01 23.53
N LEU A 152 -0.48 -10.81 22.23
CA LEU A 152 -0.88 -9.57 21.60
C LEU A 152 -2.32 -9.68 21.11
N ASN A 153 -3.22 -8.84 21.64
CA ASN A 153 -4.60 -8.79 21.19
C ASN A 153 -4.75 -7.78 20.04
N LEU A 154 -4.91 -8.33 18.83
CA LEU A 154 -4.94 -7.56 17.59
C LEU A 154 -6.35 -7.20 17.13
N GLY A 155 -7.40 -7.50 17.91
CA GLY A 155 -8.80 -7.27 17.51
C GLY A 155 -9.55 -6.21 18.33
N PRO A 156 -10.86 -6.04 18.05
CA PRO A 156 -11.62 -6.72 17.00
C PRO A 156 -11.39 -6.14 15.59
N SER A 157 -11.60 -6.94 14.54
CA SER A 157 -11.65 -6.47 13.15
C SER A 157 -12.83 -5.55 12.87
N SER A 158 -12.62 -4.55 12.02
CA SER A 158 -13.61 -3.57 11.58
C SER A 158 -14.62 -4.17 10.58
N ALA A 159 -15.57 -3.35 10.08
CA ALA A 159 -16.47 -3.73 8.98
C ALA A 159 -15.74 -4.18 7.70
N ASN A 160 -14.48 -3.75 7.50
CA ASN A 160 -13.62 -4.19 6.41
C ASN A 160 -12.83 -5.46 6.75
N GLY A 161 -13.09 -6.10 7.91
CA GLY A 161 -12.41 -7.32 8.39
C GLY A 161 -10.93 -7.15 8.65
N LEU A 162 -10.47 -5.90 8.61
CA LEU A 162 -9.16 -5.46 9.00
C LEU A 162 -9.23 -4.94 10.43
N SER A 163 -8.29 -5.33 11.27
CA SER A 163 -7.95 -4.60 12.48
C SER A 163 -6.63 -3.90 12.28
N SER A 164 -6.55 -2.64 12.73
CA SER A 164 -5.32 -1.85 12.78
C SER A 164 -5.22 -1.26 14.17
N LYS A 165 -4.21 -1.66 14.95
CA LYS A 165 -4.14 -1.31 16.36
C LYS A 165 -2.70 -1.11 16.81
N LEU A 166 -2.46 -0.01 17.52
CA LEU A 166 -1.22 0.17 18.29
C LEU A 166 -1.26 -0.75 19.52
N VAL A 167 -0.27 -1.63 19.62
CA VAL A 167 -0.12 -2.58 20.73
C VAL A 167 1.27 -2.42 21.31
N ALA A 168 1.35 -2.39 22.65
CA ALA A 168 2.64 -2.46 23.34
C ALA A 168 3.29 -3.83 23.06
N VAL A 169 4.57 -3.81 22.68
CA VAL A 169 5.35 -5.01 22.38
C VAL A 169 6.48 -5.18 23.39
N PRO A 170 6.98 -6.41 23.59
CA PRO A 170 8.11 -6.64 24.46
C PRO A 170 9.36 -5.87 23.98
N ASN A 171 10.26 -5.60 24.91
CA ASN A 171 11.51 -4.93 24.60
C ASN A 171 12.39 -5.80 23.69
N SER A 172 12.96 -5.19 22.66
CA SER A 172 14.02 -5.79 21.84
C SER A 172 15.09 -4.76 21.48
N GLN A 173 16.18 -5.22 20.88
CA GLN A 173 17.27 -4.38 20.40
C GLN A 173 16.88 -3.60 19.15
N THR A 174 17.30 -2.34 19.04
CA THR A 174 17.16 -1.55 17.80
C THR A 174 17.88 -2.25 16.64
N GLY A 175 17.24 -2.32 15.48
CA GLY A 175 17.70 -3.05 14.30
C GLY A 175 17.33 -4.54 14.30
N SER A 176 16.73 -5.06 15.38
CA SER A 176 16.31 -6.47 15.40
C SER A 176 15.00 -6.71 14.66
N LEU A 177 14.84 -7.93 14.16
CA LEU A 177 13.62 -8.42 13.53
C LEU A 177 13.07 -9.58 14.36
N VAL A 178 11.89 -9.40 14.95
CA VAL A 178 11.28 -10.36 15.88
C VAL A 178 10.01 -10.94 15.26
N GLY A 179 9.93 -12.27 15.19
CA GLY A 179 8.76 -12.98 14.69
C GLY A 179 7.59 -12.95 15.67
N ALA A 180 6.38 -12.92 15.12
CA ALA A 180 5.14 -13.12 15.86
C ALA A 180 4.18 -13.99 15.04
N SER A 181 3.39 -14.82 15.71
CA SER A 181 2.48 -15.75 15.02
C SER A 181 1.17 -15.97 15.77
N THR A 182 0.14 -16.40 15.04
CA THR A 182 -1.14 -16.87 15.60
C THR A 182 -1.26 -18.38 15.46
N LYS A 183 -1.88 -19.03 16.45
CA LYS A 183 -2.21 -20.46 16.39
C LYS A 183 -3.54 -20.77 15.70
N LEU A 184 -4.46 -19.81 15.71
CA LEU A 184 -5.80 -19.94 15.12
C LEU A 184 -5.87 -19.18 13.79
N GLY A 185 -6.83 -19.57 12.95
CA GLY A 185 -7.03 -18.96 11.63
C GLY A 185 -6.08 -19.49 10.57
N GLY A 186 -5.78 -20.78 10.62
CA GLY A 186 -4.89 -21.49 9.71
C GLY A 186 -5.54 -21.97 8.41
N GLY A 187 -6.65 -21.36 7.98
CA GLY A 187 -7.31 -21.69 6.73
C GLY A 187 -6.37 -21.61 5.51
N ILE A 188 -6.64 -22.39 4.46
CA ILE A 188 -5.78 -22.41 3.26
C ILE A 188 -5.75 -21.02 2.61
N GLY A 189 -4.56 -20.42 2.57
CA GLY A 189 -4.32 -19.05 2.11
C GLY A 189 -3.96 -18.08 3.24
N SER A 190 -3.89 -18.54 4.50
CA SER A 190 -3.48 -17.73 5.65
C SER A 190 -1.99 -17.34 5.63
N ILE A 191 -1.71 -16.22 6.28
CA ILE A 191 -0.38 -15.74 6.63
C ILE A 191 -0.40 -15.59 8.15
N THR A 192 -0.12 -16.69 8.86
CA THR A 192 -0.22 -16.76 10.32
C THR A 192 1.05 -16.26 11.03
N GLU A 193 2.04 -15.81 10.28
CA GLU A 193 3.32 -15.30 10.77
C GLU A 193 3.60 -13.90 10.22
N MET A 194 4.19 -13.06 11.06
CA MET A 194 4.65 -11.71 10.71
C MET A 194 5.98 -11.42 11.37
N GLN A 195 6.65 -10.39 10.88
CA GLN A 195 7.88 -9.87 11.46
C GLN A 195 7.68 -8.42 11.94
N THR A 196 8.23 -8.11 13.11
CA THR A 196 8.28 -6.77 13.69
C THR A 196 9.73 -6.28 13.68
N PHE A 197 10.02 -5.22 12.94
CA PHE A 197 11.32 -4.56 12.96
C PHE A 197 11.38 -3.51 14.08
N TYR A 198 12.38 -3.57 14.96
CA TYR A 198 12.51 -2.63 16.08
C TYR A 198 13.37 -1.44 15.69
N ALA A 199 12.74 -0.28 15.53
CA ALA A 199 13.41 0.93 15.10
C ALA A 199 13.60 1.93 16.26
N GLY A 200 14.83 2.42 16.42
CA GLY A 200 15.17 3.48 17.36
C GLY A 200 14.44 4.80 17.07
N LYS A 201 14.46 5.73 18.02
CA LYS A 201 13.76 7.03 17.90
C LYS A 201 14.30 7.90 16.77
N ASP A 202 15.60 7.84 16.53
CA ASP A 202 16.38 8.57 15.54
C ASP A 202 16.97 7.60 14.52
N GLY A 203 17.74 8.14 13.57
CA GLY A 203 18.30 7.39 12.45
C GLY A 203 17.61 7.73 11.12
N TRP A 204 17.87 6.92 10.10
CA TRP A 204 17.34 7.11 8.76
C TRP A 204 16.10 6.24 8.52
N GLY A 205 15.26 6.67 7.59
CA GLY A 205 14.20 5.84 7.04
C GLY A 205 14.01 6.12 5.56
N VAL A 206 13.51 5.11 4.84
CA VAL A 206 13.13 5.21 3.44
C VAL A 206 11.64 4.95 3.33
N ILE A 207 10.93 5.86 2.68
CA ILE A 207 9.54 5.70 2.26
C ILE A 207 9.55 5.58 0.75
N SER A 208 9.18 4.41 0.25
CA SER A 208 9.16 4.10 -1.18
C SER A 208 7.71 3.92 -1.62
N ASP A 209 7.29 4.59 -2.68
CA ASP A 209 6.13 4.13 -3.42
C ASP A 209 6.41 2.74 -4.04
N ILE A 210 5.35 1.99 -4.40
CA ILE A 210 5.48 0.68 -5.05
C ILE A 210 5.20 0.75 -6.56
N ASP A 211 4.06 1.31 -6.93
CA ASP A 211 3.42 1.07 -8.23
C ASP A 211 3.98 2.03 -9.27
N ASP A 212 4.67 1.50 -10.28
CA ASP A 212 5.49 2.23 -11.25
C ASP A 212 6.72 2.94 -10.66
N THR A 213 6.94 2.91 -9.33
CA THR A 213 8.22 3.29 -8.70
C THR A 213 9.21 2.14 -8.65
N ILE A 214 8.86 1.02 -8.01
CA ILE A 214 9.74 -0.16 -7.86
C ILE A 214 9.20 -1.41 -8.57
N LYS A 215 7.91 -1.44 -8.89
CA LYS A 215 7.23 -2.54 -9.59
C LYS A 215 6.51 -1.99 -10.81
N VAL A 216 6.61 -2.66 -11.95
CA VAL A 216 5.75 -2.33 -13.11
C VAL A 216 4.29 -2.59 -12.74
N THR A 217 3.42 -1.56 -12.86
CA THR A 217 1.98 -1.66 -12.60
C THR A 217 1.15 -1.08 -13.74
N MET A 218 1.68 -0.12 -14.50
CA MET A 218 0.98 0.62 -15.55
C MET A 218 -0.27 1.33 -15.01
N THR A 219 -0.12 2.06 -13.90
CA THR A 219 -1.24 2.70 -13.17
C THR A 219 -2.08 3.67 -14.00
N SER A 220 -1.57 4.08 -15.16
CA SER A 220 -2.29 4.92 -16.12
C SER A 220 -3.25 4.12 -17.01
N ASP A 221 -3.11 2.80 -17.14
CA ASP A 221 -3.88 1.94 -18.04
C ASP A 221 -4.67 0.88 -17.24
N PRO A 222 -6.02 0.88 -17.29
CA PRO A 222 -6.82 -0.07 -16.52
C PRO A 222 -6.56 -1.52 -16.96
N VAL A 223 -6.30 -1.78 -18.24
CA VAL A 223 -6.00 -3.14 -18.74
C VAL A 223 -4.58 -3.54 -18.35
N GLY A 224 -3.63 -2.61 -18.43
CA GLY A 224 -2.27 -2.74 -17.93
C GLY A 224 -2.24 -3.15 -16.46
N ILE A 225 -2.99 -2.45 -15.59
CA ILE A 225 -3.12 -2.81 -14.16
C ILE A 225 -3.58 -4.26 -13.99
N LEU A 226 -4.62 -4.68 -14.73
CA LEU A 226 -5.14 -6.04 -14.63
C LEU A 226 -4.12 -7.08 -15.13
N ARG A 227 -3.43 -6.80 -16.23
CA ARG A 227 -2.39 -7.67 -16.78
C ARG A 227 -1.23 -7.83 -15.81
N GLU A 228 -0.65 -6.72 -15.33
CA GLU A 228 0.49 -6.76 -14.41
C GLU A 228 0.13 -7.37 -13.05
N THR A 229 -1.10 -7.16 -12.59
CA THR A 229 -1.55 -7.69 -11.30
C THR A 229 -1.92 -9.16 -11.36
N PHE A 230 -2.68 -9.62 -12.38
CA PHE A 230 -3.27 -10.96 -12.39
C PHE A 230 -2.62 -11.95 -13.37
N VAL A 231 -1.96 -11.46 -14.42
CA VAL A 231 -1.47 -12.28 -15.53
C VAL A 231 0.06 -12.42 -15.49
N ASN A 232 0.77 -11.30 -15.44
CA ASN A 232 2.22 -11.27 -15.62
C ASN A 232 2.96 -11.65 -14.34
N THR A 233 4.18 -12.15 -14.49
CA THR A 233 5.10 -12.28 -13.36
C THR A 233 5.54 -10.89 -12.93
N PRO A 234 5.43 -10.52 -11.64
CA PRO A 234 5.74 -9.17 -11.20
C PRO A 234 7.21 -8.85 -11.46
N SER A 235 7.45 -7.75 -12.17
CA SER A 235 8.78 -7.34 -12.60
C SER A 235 9.18 -6.04 -11.92
N PRO A 236 10.42 -5.93 -11.42
CA PRO A 236 10.92 -4.67 -10.90
C PRO A 236 11.14 -3.66 -12.02
N ILE A 237 11.07 -2.38 -11.68
CA ILE A 237 11.54 -1.31 -12.57
C ILE A 237 13.07 -1.47 -12.69
N VAL A 238 13.56 -1.42 -13.93
CA VAL A 238 14.99 -1.61 -14.25
C VAL A 238 15.87 -0.64 -13.46
N GLY A 239 16.94 -1.15 -12.84
CA GLY A 239 17.90 -0.36 -12.06
C GLY A 239 17.48 -0.06 -10.61
N MET A 240 16.20 -0.20 -10.28
CA MET A 240 15.70 0.08 -8.92
C MET A 240 16.15 -0.94 -7.87
N PRO A 241 16.19 -2.26 -8.14
CA PRO A 241 16.78 -3.22 -7.19
C PRO A 241 18.24 -2.89 -6.84
N GLU A 242 19.04 -2.51 -7.85
CA GLU A 242 20.45 -2.14 -7.68
C GLU A 242 20.58 -0.86 -6.85
N LEU A 243 19.79 0.18 -7.16
CA LEU A 243 19.75 1.41 -6.37
C LEU A 243 19.39 1.13 -4.90
N TYR A 244 18.40 0.29 -4.63
CA TYR A 244 17.97 0.00 -3.25
C TYR A 244 18.99 -0.86 -2.50
N ALA A 245 19.68 -1.78 -3.19
CA ALA A 245 20.77 -2.55 -2.62
C ALA A 245 21.96 -1.64 -2.25
N GLU A 246 22.33 -0.71 -3.12
CA GLU A 246 23.35 0.31 -2.86
C GLU A 246 22.95 1.19 -1.67
N ILE A 247 21.75 1.76 -1.69
CA ILE A 247 21.22 2.58 -0.58
C ILE A 247 21.30 1.83 0.75
N LYS A 248 20.87 0.56 0.77
CA LYS A 248 20.95 -0.27 1.97
C LYS A 248 22.38 -0.50 2.44
N SER A 249 23.36 -0.59 1.53
CA SER A 249 24.75 -0.93 1.86
C SER A 249 25.46 0.14 2.68
N PHE A 250 25.10 1.42 2.51
CA PHE A 250 25.72 2.55 3.20
C PHE A 250 24.81 3.24 4.22
N LEU A 251 23.53 2.87 4.29
CA LEU A 251 22.64 3.30 5.36
C LEU A 251 22.87 2.47 6.65
N PRO A 252 22.66 3.06 7.84
CA PRO A 252 22.77 2.32 9.10
C PRO A 252 21.85 1.10 9.14
N GLN A 253 22.27 0.04 9.83
CA GLN A 253 21.50 -1.22 9.92
C GLN A 253 20.11 -1.06 10.53
N ASP A 254 19.88 -0.03 11.35
CA ASP A 254 18.59 0.27 11.96
C ASP A 254 17.67 1.15 11.08
N THR A 255 18.03 1.34 9.81
CA THR A 255 17.21 2.08 8.84
C THR A 255 15.86 1.41 8.65
N THR A 256 14.80 2.21 8.77
CA THR A 256 13.44 1.74 8.52
C THR A 256 13.09 1.80 7.04
N TRP A 257 12.40 0.79 6.55
CA TRP A 257 11.89 0.75 5.19
C TRP A 257 10.37 0.66 5.23
N PHE A 258 9.70 1.63 4.61
CA PHE A 258 8.27 1.66 4.42
C PHE A 258 7.97 1.66 2.93
N TYR A 259 7.15 0.71 2.49
CA TYR A 259 6.68 0.65 1.10
C TYR A 259 5.21 1.04 1.09
N LEU A 260 4.92 2.23 0.60
CA LEU A 260 3.61 2.86 0.61
C LEU A 260 2.94 2.67 -0.76
N SER A 261 1.75 2.09 -0.80
CA SER A 261 1.02 1.92 -2.07
C SER A 261 -0.45 2.23 -1.88
N ALA A 262 -1.04 2.85 -2.90
CA ALA A 262 -2.48 3.07 -3.00
C ALA A 262 -3.27 1.77 -3.26
N SER A 263 -2.59 0.63 -3.43
CA SER A 263 -3.20 -0.70 -3.57
C SER A 263 -4.03 -1.10 -2.36
N PRO A 264 -5.14 -1.85 -2.55
CA PRO A 264 -5.88 -2.43 -1.45
C PRO A 264 -5.07 -3.50 -0.73
N TYR A 265 -5.30 -3.67 0.58
CA TYR A 265 -4.58 -4.66 1.40
C TYR A 265 -4.72 -6.11 0.91
N ASN A 266 -5.71 -6.42 0.06
CA ASN A 266 -5.86 -7.72 -0.61
C ASN A 266 -4.62 -8.12 -1.44
N LEU A 267 -3.81 -7.15 -1.89
CA LEU A 267 -2.54 -7.38 -2.57
C LEU A 267 -1.35 -7.66 -1.65
N TYR A 268 -1.55 -7.67 -0.32
CA TYR A 268 -0.45 -7.88 0.63
C TYR A 268 0.38 -9.14 0.36
N PRO A 269 -0.17 -10.35 0.14
CA PRO A 269 0.65 -11.55 -0.12
C PRO A 269 1.52 -11.39 -1.38
N PHE A 270 0.92 -10.84 -2.44
CA PHE A 270 1.57 -10.59 -3.73
C PHE A 270 2.72 -9.59 -3.59
N LEU A 271 2.45 -8.45 -2.96
CA LEU A 271 3.45 -7.39 -2.76
C LEU A 271 4.52 -7.80 -1.74
N LYS A 272 4.19 -8.57 -0.70
CA LYS A 272 5.16 -9.11 0.26
C LYS A 272 6.15 -10.03 -0.41
N GLN A 273 5.69 -10.92 -1.28
CA GLN A 273 6.55 -11.83 -2.03
C GLN A 273 7.45 -11.06 -2.99
N PHE A 274 6.89 -10.13 -3.76
CA PHE A 274 7.66 -9.28 -4.67
C PHE A 274 8.75 -8.48 -3.93
N ARG A 275 8.39 -7.79 -2.85
CA ARG A 275 9.35 -7.07 -2.01
C ARG A 275 10.42 -8.00 -1.45
N LYS A 276 10.05 -9.19 -0.97
CA LYS A 276 11.02 -10.17 -0.44
C LYS A 276 12.08 -10.56 -1.49
N GLN A 277 11.70 -10.61 -2.76
CA GLN A 277 12.58 -11.05 -3.84
C GLN A 277 13.58 -9.97 -4.26
N TYR A 278 13.17 -8.71 -4.29
CA TYR A 278 13.97 -7.64 -4.93
C TYR A 278 14.43 -6.52 -4.00
N TYR A 279 13.81 -6.35 -2.83
CA TYR A 279 13.98 -5.14 -2.03
C TYR A 279 14.27 -5.41 -0.54
N PRO A 280 14.88 -4.46 0.18
CA PRO A 280 15.13 -4.59 1.62
C PRO A 280 13.85 -4.94 2.42
N PRO A 281 13.95 -5.73 3.50
CA PRO A 281 12.83 -5.97 4.40
C PRO A 281 12.26 -4.66 4.93
N GLY A 282 10.92 -4.55 4.92
CA GLY A 282 10.23 -3.34 5.33
C GLY A 282 8.72 -3.54 5.43
N THR A 283 8.08 -2.57 6.07
CA THR A 283 6.64 -2.55 6.34
C THR A 283 5.89 -2.10 5.09
N LEU A 284 4.93 -2.91 4.63
CA LEU A 284 4.02 -2.54 3.56
C LEU A 284 2.86 -1.73 4.14
N ILE A 285 2.60 -0.54 3.60
CA ILE A 285 1.48 0.32 3.97
C ILE A 285 0.52 0.39 2.78
N LEU A 286 -0.64 -0.24 2.94
CA LEU A 286 -1.67 -0.41 1.89
C LEU A 286 -2.97 0.27 2.30
N ARG A 287 -3.91 0.46 1.37
CA ARG A 287 -5.21 1.05 1.69
C ARG A 287 -6.05 0.08 2.53
N ASP A 288 -6.64 0.61 3.61
CA ASP A 288 -7.52 -0.11 4.55
C ASP A 288 -8.95 -0.35 3.99
N SER A 289 -9.15 -0.10 2.69
CA SER A 289 -10.42 -0.27 2.00
C SER A 289 -10.48 -1.62 1.29
N SER A 290 -11.40 -2.48 1.73
CA SER A 290 -11.77 -3.66 0.95
C SER A 290 -12.90 -3.29 0.02
N TRP A 291 -12.56 -2.83 -1.17
CA TRP A 291 -13.52 -2.91 -2.26
C TRP A 291 -13.52 -4.38 -2.66
N LYS A 292 -14.58 -5.13 -2.32
CA LYS A 292 -14.75 -6.57 -2.59
C LYS A 292 -14.85 -6.92 -4.09
N THR A 293 -14.20 -6.12 -4.93
CA THR A 293 -14.38 -6.05 -6.38
C THR A 293 -13.06 -5.68 -7.05
N ILE A 294 -12.80 -6.24 -8.22
CA ILE A 294 -11.64 -5.88 -9.03
C ILE A 294 -11.77 -4.45 -9.58
N ALA A 295 -12.98 -3.99 -9.87
CA ALA A 295 -13.21 -2.57 -10.17
C ALA A 295 -12.73 -1.65 -9.03
N GLY A 296 -12.86 -2.11 -7.78
CA GLY A 296 -12.33 -1.45 -6.61
C GLY A 296 -10.81 -1.28 -6.59
N LEU A 297 -10.06 -2.26 -7.11
CA LEU A 297 -8.61 -2.15 -7.29
C LEU A 297 -8.26 -0.99 -8.23
N LEU A 298 -8.99 -0.84 -9.35
CA LEU A 298 -8.74 0.24 -10.30
C LEU A 298 -8.99 1.61 -9.64
N THR A 299 -10.08 1.76 -8.90
CA THR A 299 -10.36 2.97 -8.12
C THR A 299 -9.29 3.24 -7.06
N ALA A 300 -8.84 2.20 -6.35
CA ALA A 300 -7.80 2.29 -5.31
C ALA A 300 -6.54 2.98 -5.80
N LEU A 301 -6.06 2.51 -6.94
CA LEU A 301 -4.79 2.89 -7.52
C LEU A 301 -4.84 4.26 -8.19
N THR A 302 -6.02 4.76 -8.55
CA THR A 302 -6.13 5.91 -9.47
C THR A 302 -6.97 7.07 -8.95
N VAL A 303 -7.56 6.96 -7.76
CA VAL A 303 -8.39 8.03 -7.16
C VAL A 303 -7.91 8.39 -5.75
N GLY A 304 -7.72 9.68 -5.52
CA GLY A 304 -7.39 10.23 -4.18
C GLY A 304 -6.09 9.67 -3.62
N THR A 305 -5.09 9.46 -4.49
CA THR A 305 -3.80 8.86 -4.10
C THR A 305 -2.93 9.86 -3.34
N GLN A 306 -3.00 11.16 -3.65
CA GLN A 306 -2.27 12.20 -2.91
C GLN A 306 -2.72 12.23 -1.45
N GLU A 307 -4.02 12.38 -1.21
CA GLU A 307 -4.60 12.52 0.14
C GLU A 307 -4.29 11.28 0.98
N TYR A 308 -4.39 10.10 0.37
CA TYR A 308 -4.01 8.85 1.03
C TYR A 308 -2.52 8.79 1.38
N LYS A 309 -1.62 9.11 0.43
CA LYS A 309 -0.17 9.07 0.68
C LYS A 309 0.23 10.07 1.77
N VAL A 310 -0.33 11.28 1.73
CA VAL A 310 -0.13 12.31 2.77
C VAL A 310 -0.60 11.81 4.14
N ASP A 311 -1.82 11.28 4.25
CA ASP A 311 -2.35 10.73 5.50
C ASP A 311 -1.44 9.64 6.09
N ARG A 312 -1.02 8.69 5.25
CA ARG A 312 -0.11 7.60 5.68
C ARG A 312 1.26 8.11 6.08
N MET A 313 1.84 9.07 5.36
CA MET A 313 3.13 9.65 5.73
C MET A 313 3.05 10.46 7.04
N LYS A 314 1.97 11.20 7.30
CA LYS A 314 1.75 11.88 8.59
C LYS A 314 1.70 10.88 9.75
N LYS A 315 1.09 9.71 9.52
CA LYS A 315 1.07 8.61 10.49
C LYS A 315 2.49 8.10 10.80
N ILE A 316 3.30 7.83 9.76
CA ILE A 316 4.70 7.41 9.93
C ILE A 316 5.52 8.50 10.63
N CYS A 317 5.30 9.78 10.30
CA CYS A 317 5.93 10.91 10.98
C CYS A 317 5.56 10.97 12.46
N GLY A 318 4.32 10.65 12.82
CA GLY A 318 3.90 10.52 14.22
C GLY A 318 4.61 9.39 14.97
N TRP A 319 4.95 8.30 14.29
CA TRP A 319 5.73 7.19 14.87
C TRP A 319 7.22 7.52 14.98
N PHE A 320 7.78 8.22 13.99
CA PHE A 320 9.21 8.50 13.85
C PHE A 320 9.51 9.97 13.57
N PRO A 321 9.14 10.90 14.48
CA PRO A 321 9.27 12.33 14.22
C PRO A 321 10.73 12.81 14.19
N MET A 322 11.66 12.06 14.81
CA MET A 322 13.08 12.42 14.86
C MET A 322 13.93 11.73 13.79
N ARG A 323 13.34 10.84 12.97
CA ARG A 323 14.07 10.18 11.89
C ARG A 323 14.18 11.10 10.67
N LYS A 324 15.26 10.89 9.92
CA LYS A 324 15.57 11.57 8.67
C LYS A 324 15.07 10.69 7.52
N MET A 325 14.05 11.14 6.79
CA MET A 325 13.40 10.33 5.75
C MET A 325 13.93 10.65 4.35
N ILE A 326 14.11 9.61 3.54
CA ILE A 326 14.24 9.69 2.09
C ILE A 326 12.92 9.19 1.50
N ALA A 327 12.30 9.99 0.63
CA ALA A 327 11.08 9.61 -0.09
C ALA A 327 11.44 9.29 -1.55
N ILE A 328 10.99 8.14 -2.06
CA ILE A 328 11.24 7.69 -3.43
C ILE A 328 9.89 7.34 -4.06
N GLY A 329 9.55 7.97 -5.17
CA GLY A 329 8.29 7.77 -5.89
C GLY A 329 8.46 7.96 -7.39
N ASP A 330 7.35 8.07 -8.11
CA ASP A 330 7.33 8.20 -9.57
C ASP A 330 6.51 9.40 -10.07
N SER A 331 6.65 9.71 -11.35
CA SER A 331 5.90 10.78 -12.02
C SER A 331 4.53 10.34 -12.53
N THR A 332 4.22 9.04 -12.59
CA THR A 332 2.96 8.50 -13.14
C THR A 332 1.77 8.79 -12.22
N GLN A 333 2.02 8.80 -10.90
CA GLN A 333 1.05 9.10 -9.85
C GLN A 333 1.31 10.48 -9.20
N SER A 334 0.78 10.70 -8.00
CA SER A 334 0.79 11.98 -7.29
C SER A 334 1.88 12.07 -6.21
N ASP A 335 2.98 11.34 -6.38
CA ASP A 335 4.13 11.38 -5.46
C ASP A 335 4.77 12.76 -5.36
N PRO A 336 5.00 13.52 -6.46
CA PRO A 336 5.56 14.86 -6.34
C PRO A 336 4.72 15.75 -5.42
N GLU A 337 3.39 15.75 -5.63
CA GLU A 337 2.48 16.58 -4.85
C GLU A 337 2.40 16.12 -3.39
N ALA A 338 2.31 14.80 -3.15
CA ALA A 338 2.23 14.24 -1.80
C ALA A 338 3.52 14.50 -0.99
N TYR A 339 4.70 14.28 -1.60
CA TYR A 339 5.98 14.48 -0.93
C TYR A 339 6.27 15.97 -0.70
N GLY A 340 5.92 16.84 -1.65
CA GLY A 340 6.01 18.28 -1.46
C GLY A 340 5.10 18.78 -0.32
N GLU A 341 3.88 18.26 -0.20
CA GLU A 341 2.97 18.59 0.90
C GLU A 341 3.50 18.13 2.26
N ILE A 342 4.02 16.90 2.34
CA ILE A 342 4.61 16.39 3.57
C ILE A 342 5.87 17.16 3.95
N TYR A 343 6.74 17.48 3.00
CA TYR A 343 7.93 18.28 3.27
C TYR A 343 7.57 19.62 3.94
N ARG A 344 6.53 20.30 3.43
CA ARG A 344 6.05 21.57 3.98
C ARG A 344 5.35 21.40 5.34
N SER A 345 4.54 20.36 5.50
CA SER A 345 3.75 20.15 6.73
C SER A 345 4.50 19.43 7.85
N SER A 346 5.67 18.83 7.58
CA SER A 346 6.55 18.19 8.55
C SER A 346 8.00 18.68 8.36
N PRO A 347 8.31 19.92 8.79
CA PRO A 347 9.62 20.53 8.58
C PRO A 347 10.74 19.65 9.13
N ASN A 348 11.84 19.58 8.39
CA ASN A 348 13.01 18.79 8.76
C ASN A 348 12.75 17.28 8.95
N TRP A 349 11.66 16.71 8.43
CA TRP A 349 11.48 15.25 8.47
C TRP A 349 12.03 14.56 7.21
N ILE A 350 11.59 15.00 6.03
CA ILE A 350 12.14 14.55 4.75
C ILE A 350 13.46 15.30 4.47
N ARG A 351 14.52 14.56 4.14
CA ARG A 351 15.84 15.09 3.74
C ARG A 351 16.06 15.07 2.24
N LEU A 352 15.46 14.11 1.55
CA LEU A 352 15.60 13.93 0.12
C LEU A 352 14.33 13.32 -0.47
N ILE A 353 13.93 13.85 -1.62
CA ILE A 353 12.84 13.35 -2.46
C ILE A 353 13.44 12.93 -3.80
N LEU A 354 13.21 11.70 -4.21
CA LEU A 354 13.61 11.18 -5.51
C LEU A 354 12.36 10.82 -6.30
N ILE A 355 12.17 11.43 -7.47
CA ILE A 355 11.05 11.15 -8.36
C ILE A 355 11.57 10.48 -9.63
N ARG A 356 11.20 9.23 -9.82
CA ARG A 356 11.46 8.50 -11.06
C ARG A 356 10.57 9.07 -12.15
N LYS A 357 11.17 9.61 -13.19
CA LYS A 357 10.47 10.05 -14.40
C LYS A 357 10.18 8.83 -15.27
N ALA A 358 8.91 8.49 -15.42
CA ALA A 358 8.51 7.42 -16.32
C ALA A 358 8.61 7.85 -17.79
N THR A 359 9.22 7.02 -18.62
CA THR A 359 9.49 7.32 -20.04
C THR A 359 8.80 6.33 -21.00
N ASN A 360 7.99 5.41 -20.47
CA ASN A 360 7.36 4.39 -21.29
C ASN A 360 6.24 5.02 -22.17
N ILE A 361 6.37 4.85 -23.49
CA ILE A 361 5.45 5.39 -24.51
C ILE A 361 4.02 4.83 -24.34
N ALA A 362 3.87 3.67 -23.69
CA ALA A 362 2.56 3.09 -23.38
C ALA A 362 1.74 3.87 -22.34
N GLU A 363 2.35 4.81 -21.62
CA GLU A 363 1.66 5.61 -20.60
C GLU A 363 1.02 6.86 -21.22
N ILE A 364 -0.29 6.82 -21.46
CA ILE A 364 -1.01 7.96 -22.06
C ILE A 364 -1.03 9.15 -21.09
N GLY A 365 -0.70 10.33 -21.61
CA GLY A 365 -0.58 11.57 -20.82
C GLY A 365 0.78 11.72 -20.12
N ILE A 366 1.77 10.89 -20.44
CA ILE A 366 3.10 10.94 -19.81
C ILE A 366 3.78 12.30 -19.96
N ASP A 367 3.59 12.98 -21.09
CA ASP A 367 4.11 14.33 -21.33
C ASP A 367 3.58 15.33 -20.29
N GLU A 368 2.27 15.31 -19.99
CA GLU A 368 1.68 16.15 -18.96
C GLU A 368 2.23 15.80 -17.57
N LYS A 369 2.38 14.51 -17.29
CA LYS A 369 2.88 13.99 -16.02
C LYS A 369 4.35 14.33 -15.77
N ASN A 370 5.12 14.49 -16.83
CA ASN A 370 6.56 14.79 -16.79
C ASN A 370 6.89 16.26 -17.02
N LYS A 371 5.90 17.16 -17.10
CA LYS A 371 6.14 18.60 -17.24
C LYS A 371 7.00 19.13 -16.10
N ALA A 372 8.06 19.87 -16.44
CA ALA A 372 8.92 20.51 -15.45
C ALA A 372 8.11 21.44 -14.54
N GLU A 373 7.14 22.17 -15.11
CA GLU A 373 6.25 23.08 -14.39
C GLU A 373 5.42 22.38 -13.32
N ARG A 374 5.06 21.10 -13.53
CA ARG A 374 4.35 20.30 -12.54
C ARG A 374 5.24 20.04 -11.33
N PHE A 375 6.49 19.62 -11.55
CA PHE A 375 7.43 19.35 -10.47
C PHE A 375 7.75 20.64 -9.70
N GLU A 376 8.00 21.75 -10.40
CA GLU A 376 8.21 23.05 -9.76
C GLU A 376 6.99 23.51 -8.94
N ALA A 377 5.77 23.28 -9.43
CA ALA A 377 4.56 23.57 -8.67
C ALA A 377 4.41 22.67 -7.44
N ALA A 378 4.64 21.36 -7.57
CA ALA A 378 4.55 20.38 -6.49
C ALA A 378 5.57 20.67 -5.36
N PHE A 379 6.79 21.05 -5.76
CA PHE A 379 7.91 21.35 -4.87
C PHE A 379 8.08 22.85 -4.59
N LYS A 380 7.07 23.68 -4.86
CA LYS A 380 7.09 25.10 -4.50
C LYS A 380 7.40 25.25 -3.00
N GLY A 381 8.44 26.02 -2.70
CA GLY A 381 8.93 26.25 -1.33
C GLY A 381 9.79 25.12 -0.75
N VAL A 382 10.10 24.07 -1.53
CA VAL A 382 11.06 23.02 -1.17
C VAL A 382 12.42 23.38 -1.78
N PRO A 383 13.52 23.43 -0.99
CA PRO A 383 14.85 23.71 -1.51
C PRO A 383 15.26 22.76 -2.63
N ARG A 384 15.91 23.28 -3.67
CA ARG A 384 16.30 22.48 -4.85
C ARG A 384 17.19 21.27 -4.53
N HIS A 385 18.01 21.35 -3.49
CA HIS A 385 18.87 20.23 -3.06
C HIS A 385 18.08 19.09 -2.38
N ALA A 386 16.83 19.34 -1.97
CA ALA A 386 16.01 18.37 -1.25
C ALA A 386 15.16 17.49 -2.19
N TRP A 387 15.19 17.74 -3.50
CA TRP A 387 14.45 16.92 -4.47
C TRP A 387 15.20 16.77 -5.80
N HIS A 388 15.07 15.59 -6.42
CA HIS A 388 15.68 15.27 -7.70
C HIS A 388 14.74 14.41 -8.54
N VAL A 389 14.66 14.70 -9.84
CA VAL A 389 13.88 13.93 -10.82
C VAL A 389 14.88 13.18 -11.69
N PHE A 390 14.75 11.86 -11.77
CA PHE A 390 15.72 10.98 -12.43
C PHE A 390 15.08 10.05 -13.44
N GLU A 391 15.83 9.68 -14.49
CA GLU A 391 15.46 8.62 -15.43
C GLU A 391 16.31 7.36 -15.21
N ASP A 392 17.61 7.53 -14.94
CA ASP A 392 18.53 6.45 -14.60
C ASP A 392 18.67 6.34 -13.07
N PRO A 393 18.26 5.24 -12.43
CA PRO A 393 18.43 5.04 -10.99
C PRO A 393 19.88 5.16 -10.51
N ALA A 394 20.89 4.89 -11.35
CA ALA A 394 22.29 4.91 -10.94
C ALA A 394 22.76 6.31 -10.51
N GLU A 395 22.20 7.38 -11.08
CA GLU A 395 22.58 8.76 -10.74
C GLU A 395 22.18 9.16 -9.30
N CYS A 396 21.18 8.46 -8.74
CA CYS A 396 20.68 8.74 -7.40
C CYS A 396 21.65 8.30 -6.30
N VAL A 397 22.57 7.37 -6.58
CA VAL A 397 23.48 6.81 -5.56
C VAL A 397 24.33 7.90 -4.90
N ASP A 398 24.95 8.77 -5.69
CA ASP A 398 25.81 9.83 -5.17
C ASP A 398 25.01 10.96 -4.50
N ILE A 399 23.78 11.21 -4.97
CA ILE A 399 22.86 12.16 -4.33
C ILE A 399 22.52 11.68 -2.92
N VAL A 400 22.12 10.41 -2.78
CA VAL A 400 21.80 9.83 -1.47
C VAL A 400 23.02 9.83 -0.55
N LYS A 401 24.21 9.42 -1.05
CA LYS A 401 25.46 9.47 -0.26
C LYS A 401 25.75 10.88 0.25
N ARG A 402 25.58 11.90 -0.58
CA ARG A 402 25.78 13.30 -0.20
C ARG A 402 24.79 13.72 0.90
N THR A 403 23.49 13.45 0.70
CA THR A 403 22.45 13.75 1.70
C THR A 403 22.73 13.08 3.05
N ILE A 404 23.21 11.84 3.05
CA ILE A 404 23.53 11.13 4.29
C ILE A 404 24.69 11.81 5.02
N ARG A 405 25.75 12.22 4.30
CA ARG A 405 26.91 12.91 4.89
C ARG A 405 26.54 14.29 5.46
N GLU A 406 25.77 15.08 4.72
CA GLU A 406 25.30 16.41 5.18
C GLU A 406 24.27 16.32 6.30
N GLY A 407 23.55 15.20 6.33
CA GLY A 407 22.56 14.90 7.34
C GLY A 407 23.11 14.14 8.55
N GLN A 408 24.40 13.84 8.67
CA GLN A 408 25.01 13.36 9.92
C GLN A 408 25.30 14.55 10.83
#